data_AF-A0A3M2CNB1-F1
#
_entry.id   AF-A0A3M2CNB1-F1
#
_cell.length_a   1.000
_cell.length_b   1.000
_cell.length_c   1.000
_cell.angle_alpha   90.00
_cell.angle_beta   90.00
_cell.angle_gamma   90.00
#
_symmetry.space_group_name_H-M   'P 1'
#
loop_
_entity.id
_entity.type
_entity.pdbx_description
1 polymer ?
#
loop_
_entity_poly.entity_id
_entity_poly.type
_entity_poly.pdbx_seq_one_letter_code
_entity_poly.pdbx_strand_id
1 'polypeptide(L)'
;MGKTVLPLLLIVVMALPVFVRASQEGSTSPLTVVLLGEKPRVREGARVTVLTQIAQQTSSILNARVVDMTVEKESAQATANRAAEALAAKPSAVIIFSGFADEAAGIADESVRKDLVAAARTFGKHDIPVFLVPSSTALGAAVSANLRLAAEESAATYVEPGTEIGGKPYEEALAEIAKKLAPAPTVAESSVLAPPVKLASEPPSAQTSGSVQVVKGAAVQTPATIYMVPPPALKSFDPRETPGPKRRIGRPKKPAIEN
;
A
#
# COMPACT_ATOMS: atom_id res chain seq x y z
N MET A 1 13.44 0.52 -76.62
CA MET A 1 13.62 1.64 -75.66
C MET A 1 12.51 1.49 -74.62
N GLY A 2 12.70 1.37 -73.32
CA GLY A 2 13.87 1.19 -72.46
C GLY A 2 13.36 0.47 -71.21
N LYS A 3 14.15 -0.49 -70.71
CA LYS A 3 13.89 -1.27 -69.50
C LYS A 3 14.23 -0.39 -68.30
N THR A 4 13.29 -0.15 -67.39
CA THR A 4 13.60 0.45 -66.08
C THR A 4 13.68 -0.66 -65.05
N VAL A 5 14.92 -0.98 -64.69
CA VAL A 5 15.34 -1.90 -63.65
C VAL A 5 15.21 -1.17 -62.32
N LEU A 6 14.41 -1.69 -61.39
CA LEU A 6 14.36 -1.23 -60.01
C LEU A 6 15.40 -2.04 -59.21
N PRO A 7 16.32 -1.40 -58.46
CA PRO A 7 17.33 -2.13 -57.70
C PRO A 7 16.71 -2.75 -56.43
N LEU A 8 16.84 -4.07 -56.34
CA LEU A 8 16.56 -4.88 -55.16
C LEU A 8 17.59 -4.52 -54.06
N LEU A 9 17.17 -3.76 -53.06
CA LEU A 9 17.99 -3.50 -51.87
C LEU A 9 17.90 -4.71 -50.92
N LEU A 10 18.91 -5.57 -50.98
CA LEU A 10 19.05 -6.72 -50.08
C LEU A 10 19.56 -6.22 -48.72
N ILE A 11 18.66 -6.04 -47.74
CA ILE A 11 19.05 -5.79 -46.36
C ILE A 11 19.28 -7.13 -45.68
N VAL A 12 20.54 -7.44 -45.41
CA VAL A 12 20.96 -8.52 -44.51
C VAL A 12 20.58 -8.12 -43.09
N VAL A 13 19.47 -8.65 -42.57
CA VAL A 13 19.14 -8.53 -41.15
C VAL A 13 19.90 -9.62 -40.41
N MET A 14 20.98 -9.21 -39.75
CA MET A 14 21.72 -10.01 -38.77
C MET A 14 20.76 -10.48 -37.68
N ALA A 15 20.57 -11.80 -37.58
CA ALA A 15 19.84 -12.45 -36.51
C ALA A 15 20.60 -12.26 -35.19
N LEU A 16 20.20 -11.26 -34.40
CA LEU A 16 20.50 -11.22 -32.97
C LEU A 16 19.71 -12.34 -32.29
N PRO A 17 20.31 -13.18 -31.42
CA PRO A 17 19.55 -14.12 -30.63
C PRO A 17 18.70 -13.33 -29.64
N VAL A 18 17.44 -13.09 -30.01
CA VAL A 18 16.41 -12.69 -29.05
C VAL A 18 16.24 -13.88 -28.13
N PHE A 19 16.82 -13.81 -26.94
CA PHE A 19 16.39 -14.64 -25.82
C PHE A 19 14.94 -14.26 -25.53
N VAL A 20 14.01 -14.98 -26.16
CA VAL A 20 12.61 -15.02 -25.74
C VAL A 20 12.64 -15.72 -24.40
N ARG A 21 12.81 -14.92 -23.33
CA ARG A 21 12.40 -15.35 -22.01
C ARG A 21 10.89 -15.52 -22.14
N ALA A 22 10.44 -16.77 -22.21
CA ALA A 22 9.02 -17.09 -22.15
C ALA A 22 8.48 -16.45 -20.87
N SER A 23 7.89 -15.26 -21.02
CA SER A 23 7.03 -14.72 -19.99
C SER A 23 5.91 -15.75 -19.90
N GLN A 24 5.77 -16.39 -18.75
CA GLN A 24 4.55 -17.09 -18.43
C GLN A 24 3.43 -16.04 -18.43
N GLU A 25 2.88 -15.76 -19.61
CA GLU A 25 1.58 -15.12 -19.74
C GLU A 25 0.54 -16.18 -19.36
N GLY A 26 0.44 -16.42 -18.05
CA GLY A 26 -0.83 -16.83 -17.50
C GLY A 26 -1.81 -15.73 -17.85
N SER A 27 -2.73 -16.03 -18.76
CA SER A 27 -3.85 -15.15 -19.13
C SER A 27 -4.61 -14.79 -17.86
N THR A 28 -4.23 -13.68 -17.24
CA THR A 28 -4.92 -13.09 -16.10
C THR A 28 -5.80 -12.03 -16.70
N SER A 29 -7.10 -12.33 -16.80
CA SER A 29 -8.07 -11.27 -17.07
C SER A 29 -7.84 -10.15 -16.05
N PRO A 30 -7.79 -8.87 -16.47
CA PRO A 30 -7.50 -7.78 -15.55
C PRO A 30 -8.53 -7.80 -14.41
N LEU A 31 -8.04 -7.76 -13.17
CA LEU A 31 -8.86 -7.68 -11.97
C LEU A 31 -9.86 -6.52 -12.13
N THR A 32 -11.11 -6.70 -11.70
CA THR A 32 -12.05 -5.57 -11.64
C THR A 32 -12.05 -5.00 -10.23
N VAL A 33 -11.67 -3.75 -10.07
CA VAL A 33 -11.65 -3.04 -8.79
C VAL A 33 -12.74 -1.99 -8.80
N VAL A 34 -13.60 -1.98 -7.78
CA VAL A 34 -14.57 -0.90 -7.57
C VAL A 34 -14.03 0.08 -6.54
N LEU A 35 -14.05 1.37 -6.88
CA LEU A 35 -13.84 2.46 -5.93
C LEU A 35 -15.22 2.94 -5.46
N LEU A 36 -15.42 3.01 -4.15
CA LEU A 36 -16.70 3.39 -3.54
C LEU A 36 -16.49 4.44 -2.45
N GLY A 37 -17.53 5.21 -2.14
CA GLY A 37 -17.52 6.17 -1.05
C GLY A 37 -17.10 7.58 -1.49
N GLU A 38 -16.51 8.32 -0.58
CA GLU A 38 -16.15 9.72 -0.83
C GLU A 38 -14.97 9.86 -1.80
N LYS A 39 -15.06 10.80 -2.74
CA LYS A 39 -13.90 11.17 -3.57
C LYS A 39 -12.68 11.54 -2.69
N PRO A 40 -11.52 10.89 -2.89
CA PRO A 40 -10.33 11.16 -2.10
C PRO A 40 -9.83 12.59 -2.20
N ARG A 41 -9.20 13.07 -1.12
CA ARG A 41 -8.69 14.43 -1.00
C ARG A 41 -7.26 14.42 -0.48
N VAL A 42 -6.41 15.21 -1.11
CA VAL A 42 -5.03 15.39 -0.64
C VAL A 42 -4.92 16.76 -0.01
N ARG A 43 -4.29 16.82 1.16
CA ARG A 43 -3.85 18.08 1.75
C ARG A 43 -2.45 18.42 1.22
N GLU A 44 -2.32 19.64 0.74
CA GLU A 44 -1.07 20.24 0.27
C GLU A 44 -0.89 21.56 1.04
N GLY A 45 -0.11 21.50 2.12
CA GLY A 45 0.02 22.61 3.06
C GLY A 45 -1.34 22.96 3.70
N ALA A 46 -1.83 24.17 3.46
CA ALA A 46 -3.11 24.64 4.01
C ALA A 46 -4.33 24.29 3.13
N ARG A 47 -4.13 23.74 1.93
CA ARG A 47 -5.21 23.45 0.98
C ARG A 47 -5.58 21.98 1.03
N VAL A 48 -6.86 21.67 0.89
CA VAL A 48 -7.38 20.31 0.72
C VAL A 48 -8.09 20.26 -0.63
N THR A 49 -7.57 19.45 -1.55
CA THR A 49 -8.06 19.37 -2.94
C THR A 49 -8.58 17.96 -3.23
N VAL A 50 -9.59 17.87 -4.11
CA VAL A 50 -10.11 16.57 -4.55
C VAL A 50 -9.13 15.95 -5.55
N LEU A 51 -8.81 14.67 -5.36
CA LEU A 51 -7.95 13.90 -6.23
C LEU A 51 -8.76 13.31 -7.39
N THR A 52 -8.77 13.99 -8.53
CA THR A 52 -9.58 13.61 -9.70
C THR A 52 -9.04 12.41 -10.47
N GLN A 53 -7.77 12.03 -10.26
CA GLN A 53 -7.09 10.97 -11.01
C GLN A 53 -7.02 9.63 -10.27
N ILE A 54 -7.73 9.46 -9.15
CA ILE A 54 -7.62 8.24 -8.32
C ILE A 54 -7.93 6.96 -9.11
N ALA A 55 -8.93 6.98 -9.99
CA ALA A 55 -9.29 5.83 -10.82
C ALA A 55 -8.16 5.45 -11.78
N GLN A 56 -7.52 6.45 -12.41
CA GLN A 56 -6.39 6.25 -13.31
C GLN A 56 -5.16 5.73 -12.54
N GLN A 57 -4.88 6.28 -11.35
CA GLN A 57 -3.79 5.79 -10.49
C GLN A 57 -4.03 4.35 -10.06
N THR A 58 -5.24 4.02 -9.61
CA THR A 58 -5.62 2.66 -9.23
C THR A 58 -5.44 1.70 -10.39
N SER A 59 -5.94 2.04 -11.58
CA SER A 59 -5.82 1.20 -12.77
C SER A 59 -4.36 0.93 -13.13
N SER A 60 -3.51 1.97 -13.04
CA SER A 60 -2.09 1.88 -13.37
C SER A 60 -1.29 1.06 -12.35
N ILE A 61 -1.56 1.22 -11.05
CA ILE A 61 -0.80 0.55 -9.98
C ILE A 61 -1.24 -0.90 -9.80
N LEU A 62 -2.55 -1.18 -9.88
CA LEU A 62 -3.09 -2.53 -9.67
C LEU A 62 -3.18 -3.35 -10.97
N ASN A 63 -2.88 -2.76 -12.13
CA ASN A 63 -3.12 -3.36 -13.44
C ASN A 63 -4.55 -3.91 -13.57
N ALA A 64 -5.52 -3.08 -13.19
CA ALA A 64 -6.91 -3.47 -13.00
C ALA A 64 -7.87 -2.63 -13.86
N ARG A 65 -9.00 -3.23 -14.25
CA ARG A 65 -10.17 -2.48 -14.72
C ARG A 65 -10.81 -1.80 -13.51
N VAL A 66 -10.88 -0.48 -13.53
CA VAL A 66 -11.47 0.29 -12.43
C VAL A 66 -12.87 0.74 -12.77
N VAL A 67 -13.80 0.51 -11.85
CA VAL A 67 -15.14 1.09 -11.87
C VAL A 67 -15.21 2.11 -10.73
N ASP A 68 -15.18 3.39 -11.10
CA ASP A 68 -15.23 4.48 -10.13
C ASP A 68 -16.68 4.84 -9.80
N MET A 69 -17.09 4.55 -8.57
CA MET A 69 -18.39 4.88 -8.00
C MET A 69 -18.27 5.88 -6.85
N THR A 70 -17.13 6.60 -6.76
CA THR A 70 -16.91 7.60 -5.73
C THR A 70 -17.72 8.87 -5.97
N VAL A 71 -18.25 9.45 -4.89
CA VAL A 71 -19.12 10.63 -4.93
C VAL A 71 -18.53 11.73 -4.05
N GLU A 72 -18.68 12.98 -4.47
CA GLU A 72 -18.19 14.11 -3.69
C GLU A 72 -18.96 14.26 -2.38
N LYS A 73 -18.21 14.32 -1.26
CA LYS A 73 -18.75 14.50 0.09
C LYS A 73 -19.77 13.42 0.49
N GLU A 74 -19.59 12.20 0.01
CA GLU A 74 -20.45 11.10 0.40
C GLU A 74 -20.20 10.67 1.85
N SER A 75 -21.28 10.50 2.62
CA SER A 75 -21.25 9.92 3.97
C SER A 75 -21.08 8.41 3.97
N ALA A 76 -20.61 7.83 5.08
CA ALA A 76 -20.60 6.38 5.29
C ALA A 76 -22.00 5.74 5.11
N GLN A 77 -23.07 6.41 5.57
CA GLN A 77 -24.44 5.90 5.43
C GLN A 77 -24.87 5.77 3.96
N ALA A 78 -24.65 6.81 3.16
CA ALA A 78 -24.94 6.77 1.72
C ALA A 78 -24.12 5.68 1.00
N THR A 79 -22.86 5.52 1.39
CA THR A 79 -21.98 4.45 0.90
C THR A 79 -22.57 3.07 1.20
N ALA A 80 -23.05 2.84 2.42
CA ALA A 80 -23.68 1.58 2.82
C ALA A 80 -24.94 1.28 2.00
N ASN A 81 -25.77 2.30 1.73
CA ASN A 81 -26.98 2.14 0.93
C ASN A 81 -26.69 1.76 -0.54
N ARG A 82 -25.59 2.25 -1.11
CA ARG A 82 -25.20 1.97 -2.52
C ARG A 82 -24.26 0.77 -2.67
N ALA A 83 -23.74 0.21 -1.59
CA ALA A 83 -22.77 -0.89 -1.64
C ALA A 83 -23.28 -2.09 -2.47
N ALA A 84 -24.58 -2.41 -2.42
CA ALA A 84 -25.15 -3.50 -3.19
C ALA A 84 -25.13 -3.24 -4.71
N GLU A 85 -25.23 -1.99 -5.15
CA GLU A 85 -25.20 -1.63 -6.58
C GLU A 85 -23.82 -1.93 -7.19
N ALA A 86 -22.76 -1.76 -6.40
CA ALA A 86 -21.39 -2.06 -6.82
C ALA A 86 -21.15 -3.55 -7.15
N LEU A 87 -21.97 -4.46 -6.61
CA LEU A 87 -21.88 -5.89 -6.95
C LEU A 87 -22.22 -6.17 -8.41
N ALA A 88 -23.00 -5.31 -9.07
CA ALA A 88 -23.31 -5.44 -10.49
C ALA A 88 -22.06 -5.35 -11.39
N ALA A 89 -21.01 -4.67 -10.91
CA ALA A 89 -19.73 -4.60 -11.60
C ALA A 89 -18.90 -5.88 -11.51
N LYS A 90 -19.32 -6.87 -10.70
CA LYS A 90 -18.58 -8.10 -10.38
C LYS A 90 -17.14 -7.82 -9.93
N PRO A 91 -16.94 -7.02 -8.86
CA PRO A 91 -15.61 -6.68 -8.38
C PRO A 91 -14.85 -7.92 -7.91
N SER A 92 -13.56 -7.95 -8.23
CA SER A 92 -12.55 -8.82 -7.61
C SER A 92 -12.01 -8.22 -6.32
N ALA A 93 -12.14 -6.91 -6.12
CA ALA A 93 -11.82 -6.19 -4.88
C ALA A 93 -12.58 -4.86 -4.82
N VAL A 94 -12.79 -4.35 -3.61
CA VAL A 94 -13.42 -3.04 -3.38
C VAL A 94 -12.54 -2.17 -2.49
N ILE A 95 -12.38 -0.91 -2.88
CA ILE A 95 -11.71 0.12 -2.08
C ILE A 95 -12.77 1.14 -1.68
N ILE A 96 -13.02 1.28 -0.39
CA ILE A 96 -13.98 2.22 0.17
C ILE A 96 -13.21 3.39 0.78
N PHE A 97 -13.43 4.58 0.23
CA PHE A 97 -12.89 5.83 0.75
C PHE A 97 -13.93 6.49 1.66
N SER A 98 -13.57 6.82 2.91
CA SER A 98 -14.51 7.48 3.83
C SER A 98 -13.83 8.32 4.91
N GLY A 99 -14.63 9.12 5.63
CA GLY A 99 -14.26 9.77 6.87
C GLY A 99 -14.32 11.30 6.82
N PHE A 100 -13.88 11.93 5.72
CA PHE A 100 -13.77 13.39 5.67
C PHE A 100 -15.14 14.09 5.66
N ALA A 101 -16.10 13.58 4.88
CA ALA A 101 -17.47 14.13 4.86
C ALA A 101 -18.17 13.98 6.22
N ASP A 102 -18.07 12.81 6.85
CA ASP A 102 -18.71 12.53 8.14
C ASP A 102 -18.09 13.35 9.28
N GLU A 103 -16.75 13.48 9.29
CA GLU A 103 -16.02 14.35 10.23
C GLU A 103 -16.45 15.81 10.07
N ALA A 104 -16.52 16.31 8.84
CA ALA A 104 -16.94 17.68 8.55
C ALA A 104 -18.41 17.95 8.94
N ALA A 105 -19.27 16.93 8.88
CA ALA A 105 -20.66 16.99 9.27
C ALA A 105 -20.89 16.77 10.78
N GLY A 106 -19.85 16.38 11.54
CA GLY A 106 -19.96 16.08 12.97
C GLY A 106 -20.83 14.86 13.25
N ILE A 107 -20.87 13.89 12.33
CA ILE A 107 -21.60 12.63 12.55
C ILE A 107 -20.87 11.81 13.61
N ALA A 108 -21.63 11.20 14.52
CA ALA A 108 -21.05 10.42 15.60
C ALA A 108 -20.24 9.22 15.06
N ASP A 109 -19.01 9.05 15.56
CA ASP A 109 -18.09 7.98 15.16
C ASP A 109 -18.73 6.59 15.18
N GLU A 110 -19.55 6.30 16.19
CA GLU A 110 -20.27 5.04 16.31
C GLU A 110 -21.23 4.77 15.14
N SER A 111 -21.91 5.81 14.64
CA SER A 111 -22.80 5.70 13.49
C SER A 111 -21.99 5.44 12.22
N VAL A 112 -20.93 6.23 12.02
CA VAL A 112 -20.00 6.07 10.89
C VAL A 112 -19.42 4.66 10.87
N ARG A 113 -19.01 4.14 12.03
CA ARG A 113 -18.45 2.78 12.15
C ARG A 113 -19.46 1.72 11.74
N LYS A 114 -20.69 1.79 12.26
CA LYS A 114 -21.77 0.84 11.91
C LYS A 114 -22.07 0.84 10.41
N ASP A 115 -22.15 2.02 9.80
CA ASP A 115 -22.44 2.17 8.38
C ASP A 115 -21.28 1.61 7.53
N LEU A 116 -20.03 1.88 7.89
CA LEU A 116 -18.85 1.31 7.20
C LEU A 116 -18.78 -0.21 7.34
N VAL A 117 -19.08 -0.75 8.52
CA VAL A 117 -19.17 -2.19 8.74
C VAL A 117 -20.26 -2.81 7.87
N ALA A 118 -21.43 -2.17 7.77
CA ALA A 118 -22.52 -2.62 6.91
C ALA A 118 -22.13 -2.60 5.42
N ALA A 119 -21.47 -1.53 4.97
CA ALA A 119 -20.95 -1.41 3.60
C ALA A 119 -19.94 -2.51 3.29
N ALA A 120 -18.92 -2.68 4.13
CA ALA A 120 -17.88 -3.69 3.93
C ALA A 120 -18.42 -5.13 3.96
N ARG A 121 -19.32 -5.45 4.91
CA ARG A 121 -19.96 -6.77 5.00
C ARG A 121 -20.84 -7.10 3.79
N THR A 122 -21.29 -6.12 3.02
CA THR A 122 -22.02 -6.37 1.77
C THR A 122 -21.15 -7.15 0.78
N PHE A 123 -19.87 -6.81 0.67
CA PHE A 123 -18.92 -7.49 -0.22
C PHE A 123 -18.32 -8.75 0.43
N GLY A 124 -18.08 -8.72 1.75
CA GLY A 124 -17.55 -9.88 2.49
C GLY A 124 -18.43 -11.12 2.39
N LYS A 125 -19.76 -10.97 2.23
CA LYS A 125 -20.70 -12.09 1.97
C LYS A 125 -20.45 -12.83 0.66
N HIS A 126 -19.69 -12.23 -0.24
CA HIS A 126 -19.35 -12.77 -1.57
C HIS A 126 -17.86 -13.09 -1.69
N ASP A 127 -17.14 -13.17 -0.57
CA ASP A 127 -15.69 -13.42 -0.50
C ASP A 127 -14.86 -12.38 -1.30
N ILE A 128 -15.40 -11.17 -1.47
CA ILE A 128 -14.70 -10.07 -2.15
C ILE A 128 -13.85 -9.31 -1.11
N PRO A 129 -12.52 -9.18 -1.30
CA PRO A 129 -11.67 -8.41 -0.40
C PRO A 129 -12.03 -6.93 -0.41
N VAL A 130 -12.14 -6.35 0.78
CA VAL A 130 -12.47 -4.93 1.00
C VAL A 130 -11.32 -4.21 1.66
N PHE A 131 -10.99 -3.03 1.15
CA PHE A 131 -10.00 -2.12 1.71
C PHE A 131 -10.70 -0.84 2.18
N LEU A 132 -10.60 -0.52 3.47
CA LEU A 132 -11.05 0.76 4.02
C LEU A 132 -9.88 1.74 4.01
N VAL A 133 -10.05 2.85 3.31
CA VAL A 133 -9.03 3.87 3.15
C VAL A 133 -9.60 5.23 3.57
N PRO A 134 -8.88 6.02 4.39
CA PRO A 134 -9.24 7.40 4.66
C PRO A 134 -9.45 8.21 3.36
N SER A 135 -10.60 8.88 3.23
CA SER A 135 -10.90 9.75 2.07
C SER A 135 -10.12 11.06 2.07
N SER A 136 -9.35 11.35 3.11
CA SER A 136 -8.41 12.47 3.09
C SER A 136 -7.14 12.22 3.88
N THR A 137 -6.01 12.76 3.42
CA THR A 137 -4.78 12.84 4.24
C THR A 137 -4.88 13.83 5.39
N ALA A 138 -5.93 14.67 5.40
CA ALA A 138 -6.21 15.65 6.44
C ALA A 138 -7.02 15.10 7.63
N LEU A 139 -7.43 13.83 7.58
CA LEU A 139 -8.34 13.24 8.56
C LEU A 139 -7.75 13.22 9.97
N GLY A 140 -8.58 13.52 10.97
CA GLY A 140 -8.20 13.46 12.37
C GLY A 140 -7.85 12.03 12.82
N ALA A 141 -6.91 11.91 13.75
CA ALA A 141 -6.45 10.61 14.26
C ALA A 141 -7.59 9.75 14.87
N ALA A 142 -8.58 10.39 15.49
CA ALA A 142 -9.75 9.71 16.04
C ALA A 142 -10.61 9.06 14.95
N VAL A 143 -10.84 9.77 13.84
CA VAL A 143 -11.62 9.27 12.71
C VAL A 143 -10.87 8.13 12.02
N SER A 144 -9.56 8.28 11.80
CA SER A 144 -8.72 7.20 11.27
C SER A 144 -8.71 5.95 12.14
N ALA A 145 -8.69 6.11 13.47
CA ALA A 145 -8.82 4.99 14.41
C ALA A 145 -10.19 4.32 14.29
N ASN A 146 -11.26 5.09 14.11
CA ASN A 146 -12.60 4.57 13.92
C ASN A 146 -12.74 3.77 12.61
N LEU A 147 -12.10 4.21 11.52
CA LEU A 147 -12.01 3.42 10.27
C LEU A 147 -11.27 2.10 10.47
N ARG A 148 -10.20 2.10 11.27
CA ARG A 148 -9.45 0.88 11.59
C ARG A 148 -10.31 -0.12 12.37
N LEU A 149 -11.04 0.36 13.37
CA LEU A 149 -12.00 -0.46 14.13
C LEU A 149 -13.12 -1.01 13.21
N ALA A 150 -13.64 -0.19 12.29
CA ALA A 150 -14.62 -0.65 11.31
C ALA A 150 -14.07 -1.78 10.42
N ALA A 151 -12.79 -1.69 10.03
CA ALA A 151 -12.14 -2.72 9.22
C ALA A 151 -12.04 -4.05 9.99
N GLU A 152 -11.59 -4.00 11.24
CA GLU A 152 -11.50 -5.16 12.13
C GLU A 152 -12.87 -5.84 12.33
N GLU A 153 -13.91 -5.06 12.64
CA GLU A 153 -15.28 -5.56 12.87
C GLU A 153 -15.94 -6.18 11.62
N SER A 154 -15.49 -5.76 10.43
CA SER A 154 -16.03 -6.23 9.15
C SER A 154 -15.15 -7.27 8.43
N ALA A 155 -13.99 -7.62 9.02
CA ALA A 155 -12.94 -8.39 8.36
C ALA A 155 -12.42 -7.75 7.06
N ALA A 156 -12.57 -6.44 6.90
CA ALA A 156 -11.92 -5.67 5.86
C ALA A 156 -10.47 -5.34 6.25
N THR A 157 -9.67 -4.89 5.29
CA THR A 157 -8.32 -4.40 5.55
C THR A 157 -8.31 -2.89 5.63
N TYR A 158 -7.86 -2.33 6.75
CA TYR A 158 -7.53 -0.91 6.82
C TYR A 158 -6.20 -0.64 6.11
N VAL A 159 -6.17 0.36 5.24
CA VAL A 159 -4.94 0.81 4.56
C VAL A 159 -4.78 2.30 4.80
N GLU A 160 -3.63 2.66 5.35
CA GLU A 160 -3.30 4.04 5.66
C GLU A 160 -2.76 4.75 4.41
N PRO A 161 -3.21 5.98 4.10
CA PRO A 161 -2.56 6.79 3.08
C PRO A 161 -1.13 7.10 3.53
N GLY A 162 -0.21 7.16 2.57
CA GLY A 162 1.16 7.58 2.82
C GLY A 162 1.23 8.98 3.42
N THR A 163 2.42 9.33 3.92
CA THR A 163 2.66 10.69 4.42
C THR A 163 2.79 11.68 3.26
N GLU A 164 2.42 12.95 3.47
CA GLU A 164 2.59 14.01 2.45
C GLU A 164 4.05 14.24 2.05
N ILE A 165 5.01 13.70 2.81
CA ILE A 165 6.45 13.77 2.58
C ILE A 165 6.81 12.85 1.39
N GLY A 166 6.53 13.32 0.17
CA GLY A 166 6.71 12.57 -1.08
C GLY A 166 5.66 12.86 -2.15
N GLY A 167 4.58 13.57 -1.79
CA GLY A 167 3.60 14.14 -2.74
C GLY A 167 2.58 13.16 -3.32
N LYS A 168 2.63 11.86 -2.99
CA LYS A 168 1.78 10.81 -3.59
C LYS A 168 1.20 9.82 -2.55
N PRO A 169 0.48 10.32 -1.53
CA PRO A 169 0.03 9.50 -0.39
C PRO A 169 -0.87 8.33 -0.80
N TYR A 170 -1.74 8.53 -1.79
CA TYR A 170 -2.61 7.45 -2.28
C TYR A 170 -1.90 6.44 -3.18
N GLU A 171 -0.78 6.79 -3.83
CA GLU A 171 -0.02 5.79 -4.61
C GLU A 171 0.62 4.75 -3.69
N GLU A 172 1.07 5.15 -2.49
CA GLU A 172 1.61 4.24 -1.47
C GLU A 172 0.53 3.28 -0.95
N ALA A 173 -0.65 3.81 -0.61
CA ALA A 173 -1.79 2.99 -0.19
C ALA A 173 -2.20 1.99 -1.28
N LEU A 174 -2.27 2.44 -2.54
CA LEU A 174 -2.61 1.58 -3.67
C LEU A 174 -1.53 0.51 -3.92
N ALA A 175 -0.26 0.83 -3.71
CA ALA A 175 0.83 -0.15 -3.79
C ALA A 175 0.76 -1.19 -2.66
N GLU A 176 0.34 -0.79 -1.45
CA GLU A 176 0.07 -1.75 -0.37
C GLU A 176 -1.10 -2.68 -0.71
N ILE A 177 -2.19 -2.13 -1.24
CA ILE A 177 -3.33 -2.93 -1.71
C ILE A 177 -2.91 -3.91 -2.80
N ALA A 178 -2.11 -3.48 -3.77
CA ALA A 178 -1.60 -4.34 -4.83
C ALA A 178 -0.78 -5.53 -4.28
N LYS A 179 0.03 -5.32 -3.23
CA LYS A 179 0.76 -6.40 -2.55
C LYS A 179 -0.16 -7.41 -1.88
N LYS A 180 -1.27 -6.96 -1.30
CA LYS A 180 -2.25 -7.83 -0.62
C LYS A 180 -3.13 -8.61 -1.60
N LEU A 181 -3.33 -8.07 -2.80
CA LEU A 181 -4.07 -8.73 -3.88
C LEU A 181 -3.20 -9.66 -4.73
N ALA A 182 -1.88 -9.55 -4.63
CA ALA A 182 -0.97 -10.42 -5.37
C ALA A 182 -1.13 -11.88 -4.92
N PRO A 183 -1.09 -12.85 -5.85
CA PRO A 183 -1.10 -14.26 -5.48
C PRO A 183 0.11 -14.55 -4.57
N ALA A 184 -0.11 -15.38 -3.54
CA ALA A 184 0.96 -15.77 -2.62
C ALA A 184 2.16 -16.30 -3.41
N PRO A 185 3.41 -15.89 -3.07
CA PRO A 185 4.57 -16.39 -3.77
C PRO A 185 4.61 -17.92 -3.64
N THR A 186 4.58 -18.61 -4.77
CA THR A 186 4.80 -20.05 -4.82
C THR A 186 6.20 -20.28 -4.28
N VAL A 187 6.32 -20.73 -3.04
CA VAL A 187 7.60 -21.20 -2.49
C VAL A 187 7.93 -22.45 -3.29
N ALA A 188 8.76 -22.30 -4.33
CA ALA A 188 9.41 -23.45 -4.94
C ALA A 188 10.20 -24.09 -3.80
N GLU A 189 9.76 -25.28 -3.36
CA GLU A 189 10.53 -26.09 -2.43
C GLU A 189 11.93 -26.24 -2.99
N SER A 190 12.89 -25.60 -2.33
CA SER A 190 14.30 -25.76 -2.65
C SER A 190 14.63 -27.20 -2.30
N SER A 191 14.52 -28.09 -3.29
CA SER A 191 14.96 -29.48 -3.18
C SER A 191 16.47 -29.44 -3.01
N VAL A 192 16.93 -29.40 -1.75
CA VAL A 192 18.33 -29.56 -1.39
C VAL A 192 18.72 -30.96 -1.82
N LEU A 193 19.33 -31.06 -3.00
CA LEU A 193 20.01 -32.26 -3.47
C LEU A 193 21.22 -32.47 -2.55
N ALA A 194 21.05 -33.28 -1.51
CA ALA A 194 22.15 -33.64 -0.61
C ALA A 194 23.28 -34.29 -1.44
N PRO A 195 24.54 -33.81 -1.36
CA PRO A 195 25.65 -34.49 -1.99
C PRO A 195 25.93 -35.83 -1.27
N PRO A 196 26.34 -36.89 -1.99
CA PRO A 196 26.55 -38.20 -1.38
C PRO A 196 27.78 -38.16 -0.46
N VAL A 197 27.57 -38.54 0.80
CA VAL A 197 28.64 -38.74 1.78
C VAL A 197 29.47 -39.96 1.35
N LYS A 198 30.73 -39.73 0.95
CA LYS A 198 31.74 -40.80 0.88
C LYS A 198 32.49 -40.85 2.22
N LEU A 199 32.28 -41.96 2.93
CA LEU A 199 33.10 -42.42 4.05
C LEU A 199 34.47 -42.88 3.52
N ALA A 200 35.57 -42.32 4.03
CA ALA A 200 36.88 -42.99 4.12
C ALA A 200 37.79 -42.26 5.14
N SER A 201 38.55 -43.09 5.85
CA SER A 201 39.26 -42.95 7.14
C SER A 201 40.71 -42.42 7.07
N GLU A 202 41.10 -41.60 8.08
CA GLU A 202 42.41 -41.38 8.79
C GLU A 202 43.79 -41.29 8.06
N PRO A 203 44.89 -40.77 8.69
CA PRO A 203 45.15 -39.50 9.40
C PRO A 203 46.48 -38.83 8.87
N PRO A 204 47.14 -37.82 9.54
CA PRO A 204 47.80 -36.70 8.84
C PRO A 204 49.31 -36.88 8.58
N SER A 205 49.85 -36.17 7.57
CA SER A 205 51.28 -35.84 7.47
C SER A 205 51.50 -34.55 6.66
N ALA A 206 52.36 -33.69 7.21
CA ALA A 206 52.70 -32.36 6.73
C ALA A 206 53.46 -32.37 5.40
N GLN A 207 53.32 -31.31 4.58
CA GLN A 207 54.44 -30.52 4.05
C GLN A 207 53.98 -29.34 3.17
N THR A 208 54.79 -28.30 3.23
CA THR A 208 54.63 -26.92 2.73
C THR A 208 54.88 -26.79 1.22
N SER A 209 54.33 -25.71 0.66
CA SER A 209 54.79 -24.96 -0.52
C SER A 209 54.17 -25.29 -1.89
N GLY A 210 53.34 -24.33 -2.35
CA GLY A 210 53.51 -23.75 -3.69
C GLY A 210 52.64 -24.31 -4.82
N SER A 211 51.52 -23.64 -5.09
CA SER A 211 51.24 -22.95 -6.37
C SER A 211 49.73 -22.90 -6.66
N VAL A 212 49.37 -21.86 -7.40
CA VAL A 212 48.08 -21.19 -7.49
C VAL A 212 47.07 -21.95 -8.35
N GLN A 213 45.82 -22.02 -7.90
CA GLN A 213 44.62 -21.69 -8.70
C GLN A 213 43.38 -21.67 -7.80
N VAL A 214 42.84 -20.48 -7.50
CA VAL A 214 41.49 -20.35 -6.95
C VAL A 214 40.64 -19.48 -7.86
N VAL A 215 39.55 -20.11 -8.23
CA VAL A 215 38.46 -19.72 -9.10
C VAL A 215 37.70 -18.53 -8.52
N LYS A 216 37.23 -17.69 -9.45
CA LYS A 216 36.25 -16.61 -9.29
C LYS A 216 35.11 -17.01 -8.35
N GLY A 217 35.05 -16.40 -7.16
CA GLY A 217 33.93 -16.47 -6.23
C GLY A 217 33.66 -15.07 -5.69
N ALA A 218 32.51 -14.50 -6.03
CA ALA A 218 32.06 -13.24 -5.45
C ALA A 218 31.92 -13.41 -3.94
N ALA A 219 32.55 -12.51 -3.19
CA ALA A 219 32.65 -12.56 -1.75
C ALA A 219 31.27 -12.66 -1.09
N VAL A 220 31.07 -13.74 -0.34
CA VAL A 220 30.03 -13.87 0.67
C VAL A 220 30.33 -12.81 1.73
N GLN A 221 29.60 -11.70 1.72
CA GLN A 221 29.60 -10.74 2.82
C GLN A 221 28.98 -11.44 4.03
N THR A 222 29.80 -11.75 5.01
CA THR A 222 29.33 -12.09 6.36
C THR A 222 28.54 -10.90 6.90
N PRO A 223 27.34 -11.12 7.48
CA PRO A 223 26.61 -10.03 8.12
C PRO A 223 27.43 -9.54 9.32
N ALA A 224 27.74 -8.25 9.35
CA ALA A 224 28.35 -7.62 10.51
C ALA A 224 27.39 -7.75 11.70
N THR A 225 27.83 -8.38 12.78
CA THR A 225 27.11 -8.38 14.05
C THR A 225 27.08 -6.95 14.60
N ILE A 226 25.98 -6.24 14.40
CA ILE A 226 25.75 -4.94 15.01
C ILE A 226 25.34 -5.19 16.47
N TYR A 227 26.24 -4.91 17.41
CA TYR A 227 25.88 -4.86 18.82
C TYR A 227 25.03 -3.61 19.06
N MET A 228 23.70 -3.78 19.16
CA MET A 228 22.82 -2.70 19.59
C MET A 228 23.02 -2.49 21.10
N VAL A 229 23.62 -1.35 21.46
CA VAL A 229 23.63 -0.89 22.84
C VAL A 229 22.20 -0.45 23.18
N PRO A 230 21.55 -1.01 24.22
CA PRO A 230 20.23 -0.56 24.62
C PRO A 230 20.29 0.91 25.06
N PRO A 231 19.27 1.72 24.74
CA PRO A 231 19.23 3.11 25.19
C PRO A 231 19.28 3.17 26.73
N PRO A 232 19.94 4.18 27.30
CA PRO A 232 19.97 4.36 28.75
C PRO A 232 18.55 4.45 29.29
N ALA A 233 18.31 3.82 30.44
CA ALA A 233 17.01 3.82 31.09
C ALA A 233 16.50 5.25 31.28
N LEU A 234 15.25 5.48 30.89
CA LEU A 234 14.57 6.75 31.12
C LEU A 234 14.62 7.06 32.63
N LYS A 235 15.10 8.26 32.99
CA LYS A 235 15.06 8.74 34.37
C LYS A 235 13.61 8.62 34.86
N SER A 236 13.43 7.95 36.00
CA SER A 236 12.13 7.84 36.65
C SER A 236 11.54 9.24 36.83
N PHE A 237 10.32 9.43 36.35
CA PHE A 237 9.56 10.65 36.53
C PHE A 237 9.40 10.93 38.04
N ASP A 238 10.01 12.01 38.55
CA ASP A 238 9.76 12.50 39.90
C ASP A 238 8.59 13.49 39.85
N PRO A 239 7.42 13.17 40.45
CA PRO A 239 6.26 14.05 40.47
C PRO A 239 6.53 15.42 41.09
N ARG A 240 7.61 15.56 41.88
CA ARG A 240 8.00 16.81 42.57
C ARG A 240 8.71 17.81 41.66
N GLU A 241 9.22 17.40 40.50
CA GLU A 241 9.87 18.30 39.53
C GLU A 241 8.89 18.91 38.51
N THR A 242 7.60 18.57 38.60
CA THR A 242 6.58 19.10 37.69
C THR A 242 6.30 20.59 38.00
N PRO A 243 6.52 21.53 37.06
CA PRO A 243 6.14 22.92 37.27
C PRO A 243 4.62 23.02 37.40
N GLY A 244 4.14 23.47 38.56
CA GLY A 244 2.71 23.63 38.82
C GLY A 244 2.05 24.64 37.85
N PRO A 245 0.72 24.55 37.66
CA PRO A 245 0.00 25.40 36.71
C PRO A 245 0.06 26.87 37.15
N LYS A 246 0.68 27.72 36.33
CA LYS A 246 0.62 29.18 36.49
C LYS A 246 -0.81 29.66 36.31
N ARG A 247 -1.44 30.13 37.39
CA ARG A 247 -2.72 30.85 37.35
C ARG A 247 -2.61 32.05 36.41
N ARG A 248 -3.31 32.00 35.29
CA ARG A 248 -3.50 33.15 34.39
C ARG A 248 -4.46 34.14 35.07
N ILE A 249 -3.91 35.17 35.71
CA ILE A 249 -4.67 36.33 36.20
C ILE A 249 -4.76 37.30 35.02
N GLY A 250 -5.97 37.56 34.52
CA GLY A 250 -6.18 38.57 33.47
C GLY A 250 -7.47 38.37 32.69
N ARG A 251 -8.54 39.04 33.15
CA ARG A 251 -9.89 39.10 32.60
C ARG A 251 -9.89 39.78 31.22
N PRO A 252 -10.55 39.26 30.17
CA PRO A 252 -10.78 40.03 28.95
C PRO A 252 -11.87 41.09 29.20
N LYS A 253 -11.54 42.34 28.85
CA LYS A 253 -12.44 43.51 28.89
C LYS A 253 -13.53 43.31 27.82
N LYS A 254 -14.81 43.44 28.18
CA LYS A 254 -15.93 43.50 27.22
C LYS A 254 -15.71 44.66 26.23
N PRO A 255 -16.00 44.51 24.93
CA PRO A 255 -16.17 45.66 24.06
C PRO A 255 -17.50 46.35 24.38
N ALA A 256 -17.46 47.68 24.48
CA ALA A 256 -18.65 48.52 24.50
C ALA A 256 -19.26 48.53 23.10
N ILE A 257 -20.54 48.20 23.00
CA ILE A 257 -21.36 48.47 21.83
C ILE A 257 -22.12 49.76 22.19
N GLU A 258 -21.79 50.86 21.53
CA GLU A 258 -22.62 52.06 21.50
C GLU A 258 -23.60 51.95 20.32
N ASN A 259 -24.81 52.46 20.54
CA ASN A 259 -25.98 52.41 19.66
C ASN A 259 -25.81 53.16 18.34
#